data_AF-A0A952MAG1-F1
#
_entry.id   AF-A0A952MAG1-F1
#
_cell.length_a   1.000
_cell.length_b   1.000
_cell.length_c   1.000
_cell.angle_alpha   90.00
_cell.angle_beta   90.00
_cell.angle_gamma   90.00
#
_symmetry.space_group_name_H-M   'P 1'
#
loop_
_entity.id
_entity.type
_entity.pdbx_description
1 polymer ?
#
loop_
_entity_poly.entity_id
_entity_poly.type
_entity_poly.pdbx_seq_one_letter_code
_entity_poly.pdbx_strand_id
1 'polypeptide(L)'
;MKHFISLSFVIALTVAVSSCGKEPSACFTAGTSVDSLYANQPILFDASCSKDATQFKWNFSDRPDSVYYGMKFMRSFDSIDSNMVVKLTAVLGGRESVKEQTLSIK
;
A
#
# COMPACT_ATOMS: atom_id res chain seq x y z
N MET A 1 41.52 -45.87 18.05
CA MET A 1 41.11 -44.48 17.75
C MET A 1 39.67 -44.57 17.22
N LYS A 2 38.66 -44.16 18.00
CA LYS A 2 38.01 -42.83 17.93
C LYS A 2 37.35 -42.61 16.54
N HIS A 3 36.06 -42.39 16.32
CA HIS A 3 34.88 -42.06 17.14
C HIS A 3 33.58 -42.40 16.37
N PHE A 4 32.51 -42.63 17.12
CA PHE A 4 31.09 -42.63 16.74
C PHE A 4 30.64 -41.32 16.05
N ILE A 5 29.79 -41.42 15.02
CA ILE A 5 28.76 -40.41 14.65
C ILE A 5 27.58 -41.19 14.01
N SER A 6 26.66 -41.73 14.81
CA SER A 6 25.37 -41.14 15.24
C SER A 6 24.40 -40.83 14.08
N LEU A 7 23.51 -41.78 13.81
CA LEU A 7 22.25 -41.54 13.08
C LEU A 7 21.37 -40.58 13.89
N SER A 8 21.18 -39.36 13.37
CA SER A 8 20.06 -38.50 13.74
C SER A 8 19.78 -37.60 12.55
N PHE A 9 18.80 -37.95 11.71
CA PHE A 9 18.20 -36.96 10.83
C PHE A 9 16.78 -36.68 11.31
N VAL A 10 16.66 -35.46 11.82
CA VAL A 10 15.54 -34.88 12.55
C VAL A 10 14.30 -34.87 11.66
N ILE A 11 13.18 -35.38 12.20
CA ILE A 11 11.85 -35.25 11.60
C ILE A 11 11.51 -33.76 11.59
N ALA A 12 11.57 -33.14 10.40
CA ALA A 12 11.12 -31.78 10.19
C ALA A 12 9.59 -31.74 10.31
N LEU A 13 9.10 -31.35 11.48
CA LEU A 13 7.69 -31.09 11.74
C LEU A 13 7.30 -29.81 10.98
N THR A 14 6.85 -29.96 9.72
CA THR A 14 6.27 -28.85 8.96
C THR A 14 4.90 -28.53 9.54
N VAL A 15 4.87 -27.64 10.53
CA VAL A 15 3.64 -27.01 10.97
C VAL A 15 3.22 -26.06 9.85
N ALA A 16 2.37 -26.55 8.94
CA ALA A 16 1.63 -25.70 8.04
C ALA A 16 0.63 -24.91 8.88
N VAL A 17 1.09 -23.80 9.46
CA VAL A 17 0.20 -22.82 10.09
C VAL A 17 -0.57 -22.18 8.93
N SER A 18 -1.70 -22.78 8.57
CA SER A 18 -2.69 -22.15 7.68
C SER A 18 -3.28 -20.97 8.43
N SER A 19 -2.54 -19.86 8.46
CA SER A 19 -3.04 -18.60 8.97
C SER A 19 -4.13 -18.15 8.01
N CYS A 20 -5.38 -18.43 8.37
CA CYS A 20 -6.56 -17.78 7.81
C CYS A 20 -6.57 -16.32 8.29
N GLY A 21 -5.49 -15.60 7.99
CA GLY A 21 -5.29 -14.23 8.40
C GLY A 21 -5.89 -13.34 7.33
N LYS A 22 -6.77 -12.41 7.74
CA LYS A 22 -7.31 -11.35 6.88
C LYS A 22 -6.21 -10.70 6.03
N GLU A 23 -6.40 -10.53 4.74
CA GLU A 23 -5.46 -9.81 3.87
C GLU A 23 -5.93 -8.37 3.67
N PRO A 24 -5.02 -7.36 3.73
CA PRO A 24 -5.43 -5.99 3.49
C PRO A 24 -5.86 -5.82 2.02
N SER A 25 -6.87 -5.01 1.77
CA SER A 25 -7.29 -4.61 0.42
C SER A 25 -7.18 -3.10 0.26
N ALA A 26 -6.27 -2.65 -0.60
CA ALA A 26 -6.07 -1.24 -0.91
C ALA A 26 -7.15 -0.72 -1.87
N CYS A 27 -7.79 0.36 -1.49
CA CYS A 27 -8.75 1.11 -2.30
C CYS A 27 -8.70 2.57 -1.89
N PHE A 28 -8.83 3.48 -2.87
CA PHE A 28 -8.99 4.89 -2.58
C PHE A 28 -9.85 5.63 -3.59
N THR A 29 -10.27 6.83 -3.20
CA THR A 29 -10.83 7.87 -4.07
C THR A 29 -9.97 9.13 -4.02
N ALA A 30 -10.03 9.93 -5.07
CA ALA A 30 -9.39 11.24 -5.15
C ALA A 30 -10.44 12.30 -5.54
N GLY A 31 -10.60 13.33 -4.71
CA GLY A 31 -11.61 14.38 -4.89
C GLY A 31 -13.06 13.92 -4.64
N THR A 32 -14.02 14.80 -4.93
CA THR A 32 -15.46 14.49 -4.91
C THR A 32 -15.90 13.69 -6.14
N SER A 33 -15.18 13.83 -7.25
CA SER A 33 -15.21 12.96 -8.42
C SER A 33 -13.86 13.02 -9.14
N VAL A 34 -13.48 11.91 -9.79
CA VAL A 34 -12.15 11.75 -10.44
C VAL A 34 -11.96 12.72 -11.62
N ASP A 35 -13.05 13.25 -12.18
CA ASP A 35 -13.04 14.11 -13.38
C ASP A 35 -12.75 15.60 -13.11
N SER A 36 -12.72 16.00 -11.84
CA SER A 36 -12.60 17.40 -11.40
C SER A 36 -11.40 17.65 -10.49
N LEU A 37 -10.25 17.06 -10.84
CA LEU A 37 -8.99 17.34 -10.17
C LEU A 37 -8.29 18.51 -10.85
N TYR A 38 -8.11 19.61 -10.13
CA TYR A 38 -7.51 20.84 -10.65
C TYR A 38 -6.21 21.18 -9.94
N ALA A 39 -5.22 21.66 -10.70
CA ALA A 39 -4.01 22.25 -10.17
C ALA A 39 -4.35 23.45 -9.28
N ASN A 40 -3.51 23.71 -8.28
CA ASN A 40 -3.69 24.75 -7.27
C ASN A 40 -4.95 24.62 -6.41
N GLN A 41 -5.69 23.51 -6.51
CA GLN A 41 -6.79 23.17 -5.62
C GLN A 41 -6.39 22.01 -4.69
N PRO A 42 -6.81 22.03 -3.42
CA PRO A 42 -6.58 20.91 -2.52
C PRO A 42 -7.41 19.70 -2.97
N ILE A 43 -6.73 18.58 -3.21
CA ILE A 43 -7.34 17.31 -3.55
C ILE A 43 -7.22 16.39 -2.33
N LEU A 44 -8.38 15.88 -1.89
CA LEU A 44 -8.47 14.87 -0.84
C LEU A 44 -8.31 13.48 -1.45
N PHE A 45 -7.32 12.74 -0.96
CA PHE A 45 -7.14 11.31 -1.18
C PHE A 45 -7.68 10.55 0.03
N ASP A 46 -8.61 9.63 -0.19
CA ASP A 46 -9.32 8.94 0.88
C ASP A 46 -9.23 7.42 0.70
N ALA A 47 -8.55 6.75 1.63
CA ALA A 47 -8.38 5.29 1.65
C ALA A 47 -9.51 4.56 2.39
N SER A 48 -10.60 5.24 2.80
CA SER A 48 -11.66 4.64 3.63
C SER A 48 -12.39 3.46 2.98
N CYS A 49 -12.30 3.29 1.65
CA CYS A 49 -12.84 2.10 0.97
C CYS A 49 -11.92 0.87 1.06
N SER A 50 -10.71 1.01 1.61
CA SER A 50 -9.82 -0.11 1.90
C SER A 50 -10.38 -1.01 2.99
N LYS A 51 -9.99 -2.29 3.00
CA LYS A 51 -10.43 -3.28 3.99
C LYS A 51 -9.25 -3.93 4.69
N ASP A 52 -9.48 -4.32 5.94
CA ASP A 52 -8.55 -5.11 6.76
C ASP A 52 -7.12 -4.52 6.77
N ALA A 53 -7.01 -3.20 6.85
CA ALA A 53 -5.73 -2.47 6.89
C ALA A 53 -5.65 -1.62 8.15
N THR A 54 -4.43 -1.49 8.69
CA THR A 54 -4.11 -0.71 9.90
C THR A 54 -3.20 0.49 9.60
N GLN A 55 -2.53 0.49 8.45
CA GLN A 55 -1.69 1.58 8.00
C GLN A 55 -1.89 1.81 6.51
N PHE A 56 -1.66 3.06 6.08
CA PHE A 56 -1.85 3.54 4.73
C PHE A 56 -0.64 4.40 4.35
N LYS A 57 0.03 4.03 3.26
CA LYS A 57 1.19 4.74 2.72
C LYS A 57 0.84 5.27 1.33
N TRP A 58 1.06 6.55 1.09
CA TRP A 58 0.83 7.20 -0.17
C TRP A 58 2.15 7.56 -0.84
N ASN A 59 2.26 7.23 -2.13
CA ASN A 59 3.33 7.66 -2.99
C ASN A 59 2.76 8.32 -4.23
N PHE A 60 3.48 9.33 -4.73
CA PHE A 60 3.05 10.17 -5.82
C PHE A 60 4.19 10.28 -6.82
N SER A 61 3.92 10.09 -8.12
CA SER A 61 4.97 10.07 -9.14
C SER A 61 5.76 11.37 -9.28
N ASP A 62 5.17 12.50 -8.91
CA ASP A 62 5.83 13.81 -8.91
C ASP A 62 6.83 13.99 -7.76
N ARG A 63 6.74 13.14 -6.72
CA ARG A 63 7.61 13.15 -5.54
C ARG A 63 7.99 11.71 -5.18
N PRO A 64 8.78 11.02 -6.03
CA PRO A 64 9.03 9.58 -5.91
C PRO A 64 9.73 9.20 -4.60
N ASP A 65 10.55 10.09 -4.03
CA ASP A 65 11.28 9.85 -2.78
C ASP A 65 10.45 10.15 -1.53
N SER A 66 9.21 10.62 -1.69
CA SER A 66 8.32 10.97 -0.57
C SER A 66 7.32 9.85 -0.30
N VAL A 67 7.13 9.56 0.99
CA VAL A 67 6.08 8.67 1.50
C VAL A 67 5.23 9.45 2.49
N TYR A 68 3.92 9.44 2.30
CA TYR A 68 2.97 10.07 3.21
C TYR A 68 2.13 9.02 3.91
N TYR A 69 1.71 9.29 5.15
CA TYR A 69 0.99 8.33 5.98
C TYR A 69 -0.37 8.86 6.39
N GLY A 70 -1.34 7.96 6.51
CA GLY A 70 -2.67 8.25 7.03
C GLY A 70 -3.79 7.77 6.12
N MET A 71 -4.95 7.51 6.71
CA MET A 71 -6.14 7.05 5.97
C MET A 71 -6.64 8.11 4.98
N LYS A 72 -6.48 9.38 5.31
CA LYS A 72 -6.79 10.52 4.44
C LYS A 72 -5.55 11.37 4.27
N PHE A 73 -5.34 11.89 3.07
CA PHE A 73 -4.24 12.78 2.76
C PHE A 73 -4.71 13.88 1.81
N MET A 74 -4.38 15.12 2.10
CA MET A 74 -4.79 16.27 1.29
C MET A 74 -3.55 16.96 0.74
N ARG A 75 -3.54 17.23 -0.56
CA ARG A 75 -2.45 17.95 -1.23
C ARG A 75 -2.95 18.76 -2.41
N SER A 76 -2.24 19.82 -2.74
CA SER A 76 -2.38 20.54 -4.00
C SER A 76 -1.28 20.13 -4.98
N PHE A 77 -1.46 20.44 -6.26
CA PHE A 77 -0.47 20.24 -7.31
C PHE A 77 -0.17 21.58 -7.97
N ASP A 78 1.10 21.87 -8.17
CA ASP A 78 1.54 23.19 -8.68
C ASP A 78 1.36 23.32 -10.20
N SER A 79 1.18 22.19 -10.90
CA SER A 79 1.06 22.12 -12.35
C SER A 79 0.04 21.08 -12.80
N ILE A 80 -0.41 21.27 -14.05
CA ILE A 80 -1.26 20.34 -14.79
C ILE A 80 -0.43 19.11 -15.14
N ASP A 81 -0.97 17.92 -14.88
CA ASP A 81 -0.33 16.64 -15.21
C ASP A 81 -1.40 15.60 -15.56
N SER A 82 -1.45 15.19 -16.82
CA SER A 82 -2.42 14.18 -17.29
C SER A 82 -2.05 12.75 -16.88
N ASN A 83 -0.83 12.51 -16.42
CA ASN A 83 -0.25 11.19 -16.16
C ASN A 83 0.18 11.00 -14.70
N MET A 84 -0.44 11.74 -13.78
CA MET A 84 -0.08 11.70 -12.37
C MET A 84 -0.43 10.35 -11.77
N VAL A 85 0.58 9.55 -11.37
CA VAL A 85 0.37 8.24 -10.76
C VAL A 85 0.32 8.38 -9.25
N VAL A 86 -0.76 7.87 -8.66
CA VAL A 86 -0.96 7.79 -7.21
C VAL A 86 -1.01 6.34 -6.79
N LYS A 87 -0.16 6.01 -5.82
CA LYS A 87 -0.04 4.67 -5.24
C LYS A 87 -0.45 4.71 -3.78
N LEU A 88 -1.40 3.87 -3.41
CA LEU A 88 -1.75 3.55 -2.03
C LEU A 88 -1.23 2.15 -1.68
N THR A 89 -0.48 2.04 -0.60
CA THR A 89 -0.13 0.76 0.02
C THR A 89 -0.88 0.62 1.34
N ALA A 90 -1.76 -0.38 1.44
CA ALA A 90 -2.51 -0.71 2.64
C ALA A 90 -1.83 -1.88 3.38
N VAL A 91 -1.61 -1.74 4.70
CA VAL A 91 -0.77 -2.67 5.46
C VAL A 91 -1.52 -3.27 6.66
N LEU A 92 -1.36 -4.58 6.85
CA LEU A 92 -1.84 -5.31 8.03
C LEU A 92 -0.79 -6.31 8.53
N GLY A 93 -0.10 -5.98 9.62
CA GLY A 93 0.83 -6.89 10.28
C GLY A 93 1.95 -7.38 9.36
N GLY A 94 2.53 -6.50 8.56
CA GLY A 94 3.60 -6.81 7.60
C GLY A 94 3.13 -7.32 6.23
N ARG A 95 1.83 -7.62 6.07
CA ARG A 95 1.23 -7.90 4.76
C ARG A 95 0.79 -6.60 4.11
N GLU A 96 0.94 -6.53 2.79
CA GLU A 96 0.64 -5.32 2.02
C GLU A 96 -0.25 -5.63 0.82
N SER A 97 -1.11 -4.69 0.47
CA SER A 97 -1.72 -4.63 -0.85
C SER A 97 -1.58 -3.23 -1.42
N VAL A 98 -1.57 -3.16 -2.74
CA VAL A 98 -1.27 -1.94 -3.48
C VAL A 98 -2.42 -1.63 -4.43
N LYS A 99 -2.82 -0.36 -4.45
CA LYS A 99 -3.68 0.21 -5.49
C LYS A 99 -2.95 1.36 -6.15
N GLU A 100 -2.81 1.29 -7.47
CA GLU A 100 -2.28 2.37 -8.30
C GLU A 100 -3.40 2.91 -9.19
N GLN A 101 -3.38 4.22 -9.42
CA GLN A 101 -4.29 4.90 -10.33
C GLN A 101 -3.56 6.08 -10.98
N THR A 102 -3.72 6.20 -12.31
CA THR A 102 -3.33 7.40 -13.05
C THR A 102 -4.46 8.41 -13.02
N LEU A 103 -4.15 9.64 -12.65
CA LEU A 103 -5.07 10.76 -12.53
C LEU A 103 -4.67 11.85 -13.53
N SER A 104 -5.67 12.55 -14.07
CA SER A 104 -5.43 13.75 -14.86
C SER A 104 -5.74 14.98 -14.02
N ILE A 105 -4.68 15.69 -13.62
CA ILE A 105 -4.75 16.98 -12.96
C ILE A 105 -4.85 18.05 -14.05
N LYS A 106 -5.92 18.85 -14.00
CA LYS A 106 -6.29 19.86 -15.01
C LYS A 106 -6.01 21.29 -14.57
#